data_AF-A0A095Y5S1-F1
#
_entry.id   AF-A0A095Y5S1-F1
#
_cell.length_a   1.000
_cell.length_b   1.000
_cell.length_c   1.000
_cell.angle_alpha   90.00
_cell.angle_beta   90.00
_cell.angle_gamma   90.00
#
_symmetry.space_group_name_H-M   'P 1'
#
loop_
_entity.id
_entity.type
_entity.pdbx_description
1 polymer ?
#
loop_
_entity_poly.entity_id
_entity_poly.type
_entity_poly.pdbx_seq_one_letter_code
_entity_poly.pdbx_strand_id
1 'polypeptide(L)'
;MSSIISVTDIGDALGEPVPAGEFGQVENLIDQAVAAVEGYLHPAGIPYPIPRAVRAVAVRMVVRSLRSEDAGLQPGMSGEMHVAGGFTHQRNFSSSASDGGVWMNRQDKQMLRPFRRRGGIVSVPYEMG
;
A
#
# COMPACT_ATOMS: atom_id res chain seq x y z
N MET A 1 17.76 -5.63 6.12
CA MET A 1 16.75 -4.59 5.82
C MET A 1 15.79 -4.51 6.99
N SER A 2 15.41 -3.32 7.46
CA SER A 2 14.40 -3.20 8.52
C SER A 2 13.04 -3.51 7.89
N SER A 3 12.45 -4.66 8.24
CA SER A 3 11.14 -5.03 7.69
C SER A 3 10.08 -4.00 8.07
N ILE A 4 9.29 -3.51 7.11
CA ILE A 4 8.19 -2.55 7.38
C ILE A 4 7.11 -3.25 8.22
N ILE A 5 6.82 -4.50 7.88
CA ILE A 5 5.79 -5.38 8.45
C ILE A 5 6.30 -6.83 8.42
N SER A 6 5.64 -7.73 9.15
CA SER A 6 5.95 -9.16 9.26
C SER A 6 4.72 -10.02 8.98
N VAL A 7 4.91 -11.34 8.80
CA VAL A 7 3.81 -12.30 8.66
C VAL A 7 2.87 -12.25 9.88
N THR A 8 3.41 -12.03 11.08
CA THR A 8 2.61 -11.86 12.30
C THR A 8 1.70 -10.63 12.21
N ASP A 9 2.19 -9.50 11.71
CA ASP A 9 1.37 -8.29 11.52
C ASP A 9 0.21 -8.55 10.53
N ILE A 10 0.40 -9.45 9.56
CA ILE A 10 -0.64 -9.86 8.63
C ILE A 10 -1.68 -10.74 9.33
N GLY A 11 -1.23 -11.73 10.10
CA GLY A 11 -2.15 -12.58 10.89
C GLY A 11 -2.99 -11.76 11.86
N ASP A 12 -2.37 -10.83 12.59
CA ASP A 12 -3.06 -9.92 13.49
C ASP A 12 -4.12 -9.07 12.77
N ALA A 13 -3.85 -8.66 11.53
CA ALA A 13 -4.78 -7.88 10.70
C ALA A 13 -5.91 -8.72 10.08
N LEU A 14 -5.67 -10.01 9.83
CA LEU A 14 -6.68 -10.96 9.39
C LEU A 14 -7.57 -11.42 10.55
N GLY A 15 -7.06 -11.36 11.78
CA GLY A 15 -7.73 -11.86 12.99
C GLY A 15 -7.46 -13.33 13.28
N GLU A 16 -6.57 -13.96 12.50
CA GLU A 16 -6.16 -15.35 12.64
C GLU A 16 -4.71 -15.52 12.15
N PRO A 17 -3.94 -16.47 12.71
CA PRO A 17 -2.57 -16.69 12.27
C PRO A 17 -2.55 -17.21 10.83
N VAL A 18 -1.59 -16.73 10.04
CA VAL A 18 -1.34 -17.26 8.69
C VAL A 18 -0.93 -18.74 8.81
N PRO A 19 -1.51 -19.66 8.01
CA PRO A 19 -1.07 -21.05 7.98
C PRO A 19 0.40 -21.18 7.56
N ALA A 20 1.15 -22.10 8.17
CA ALA A 20 2.58 -22.28 7.87
C ALA A 20 2.87 -22.61 6.39
N GLY A 21 1.93 -23.25 5.70
CA GLY A 21 2.03 -23.55 4.27
C GLY A 21 1.92 -22.32 3.36
N GLU A 22 1.44 -21.20 3.88
CA GLU A 22 1.21 -19.95 3.13
C GLU A 22 2.28 -18.89 3.42
N PHE A 23 3.20 -19.13 4.36
CA PHE A 23 4.23 -18.16 4.74
C PHE A 23 5.03 -17.64 3.56
N GLY A 24 5.45 -18.52 2.64
CA GLY A 24 6.22 -18.09 1.46
C GLY A 24 5.43 -17.18 0.52
N GLN A 25 4.12 -17.39 0.37
CA GLN A 25 3.27 -16.50 -0.43
C GLN A 25 3.09 -15.15 0.26
N VAL A 26 2.83 -15.15 1.57
CA VAL A 26 2.67 -13.91 2.35
C VAL A 26 3.97 -13.11 2.40
N GLU A 27 5.12 -13.75 2.56
CA GLU A 27 6.44 -13.09 2.50
C GLU A 27 6.68 -12.44 1.14
N ASN A 28 6.34 -13.11 0.04
CA ASN A 28 6.43 -12.54 -1.30
C ASN A 28 5.53 -11.29 -1.44
N LEU A 29 4.29 -11.34 -0.96
CA LEU A 29 3.39 -10.17 -0.97
C LEU A 29 3.92 -9.02 -0.10
N ILE A 30 4.54 -9.33 1.04
CA ILE A 30 5.20 -8.34 1.89
C ILE A 30 6.34 -7.66 1.12
N ASP A 31 7.21 -8.42 0.46
CA ASP A 31 8.34 -7.89 -0.32
C ASP A 31 7.84 -6.96 -1.45
N GLN A 32 6.80 -7.37 -2.17
CA GLN A 32 6.18 -6.52 -3.18
C GLN A 32 5.58 -5.24 -2.58
N ALA A 33 4.97 -5.32 -1.39
CA ALA A 33 4.39 -4.16 -0.71
C ALA A 33 5.48 -3.19 -0.24
N VAL A 34 6.59 -3.71 0.28
CA VAL A 34 7.78 -2.94 0.63
C VAL A 34 8.31 -2.23 -0.60
N ALA A 35 8.55 -2.95 -1.70
CA ALA A 35 9.04 -2.38 -2.95
C ALA A 35 8.12 -1.28 -3.51
N ALA A 36 6.80 -1.48 -3.45
CA ALA A 36 5.82 -0.50 -3.89
C ALA A 36 5.83 0.77 -3.02
N VAL A 37 5.94 0.63 -1.70
CA VAL A 37 6.02 1.75 -0.76
C VAL A 37 7.36 2.50 -0.92
N GLU A 38 8.47 1.78 -1.02
CA GLU A 38 9.80 2.36 -1.28
C GLU A 38 9.80 3.15 -2.60
N GLY A 39 9.29 2.55 -3.67
CA GLY A 39 9.16 3.21 -4.97
C GLY A 39 8.28 4.46 -4.92
N TYR A 40 7.19 4.44 -4.14
CA TYR A 40 6.32 5.60 -3.97
C TYR A 40 6.97 6.74 -3.17
N LEU A 41 7.78 6.39 -2.16
CA LEU A 41 8.46 7.35 -1.30
C LEU A 41 9.79 7.85 -1.85
N HIS A 42 10.32 7.23 -2.91
CA HIS A 42 11.54 7.68 -3.58
C HIS A 42 11.42 9.16 -4.03
N PRO A 43 12.48 9.99 -3.86
CA PRO A 43 13.81 9.68 -3.31
C PRO A 43 13.94 9.86 -1.79
N ALA A 44 12.86 10.15 -1.07
CA ALA A 44 12.90 10.39 0.37
C ALA A 44 13.29 9.14 1.18
N GLY A 45 12.91 7.96 0.67
CA GLY A 45 13.02 6.70 1.38
C GLY A 45 11.96 6.55 2.47
N ILE A 46 11.99 5.43 3.18
CA ILE A 46 11.10 5.17 4.31
C ILE A 46 11.68 5.85 5.57
N PRO A 47 10.91 6.70 6.28
CA PRO A 47 11.40 7.35 7.49
C PRO A 47 11.73 6.33 8.60
N TYR A 48 12.74 6.64 9.42
CA TYR A 48 13.05 5.91 10.66
C TYR A 48 12.89 6.83 11.87
N PRO A 49 12.15 6.43 12.93
CA PRO A 49 11.40 5.17 13.05
C PRO A 49 10.23 5.08 12.04
N ILE A 50 9.87 3.85 11.63
CA ILE A 50 8.83 3.62 10.61
C ILE A 50 7.49 4.17 11.10
N PRO A 51 6.87 5.16 10.41
CA PRO A 51 5.59 5.71 10.85
C PRO A 51 4.47 4.66 10.83
N ARG A 52 3.53 4.74 11.78
CA ARG A 52 2.36 3.83 11.83
C ARG A 52 1.54 3.85 10.53
N ALA A 53 1.45 5.01 9.87
CA ALA A 53 0.77 5.15 8.59
C ALA A 53 1.43 4.31 7.47
N VAL A 54 2.76 4.25 7.44
CA VAL A 54 3.52 3.45 6.46
C VAL A 54 3.25 1.96 6.67
N ARG A 55 3.32 1.50 7.93
CA ARG A 55 2.98 0.12 8.30
C ARG A 55 1.54 -0.24 7.92
N ALA A 56 0.60 0.64 8.26
CA ALA A 56 -0.81 0.41 7.98
C ALA A 56 -1.12 0.31 6.47
N VAL A 57 -0.38 1.04 5.63
CA VAL A 57 -0.52 0.92 4.17
C VAL A 57 0.04 -0.40 3.67
N ALA A 58 1.24 -0.80 4.13
CA ALA A 58 1.84 -2.08 3.75
C ALA A 58 0.94 -3.26 4.14
N VAL A 59 0.43 -3.30 5.38
CA VAL A 59 -0.51 -4.35 5.82
C VAL A 59 -1.76 -4.39 4.94
N ARG A 60 -2.38 -3.22 4.67
CA ARG A 60 -3.59 -3.15 3.85
C ARG A 60 -3.37 -3.64 2.43
N MET A 61 -2.21 -3.39 1.85
CA MET A 61 -1.88 -3.86 0.51
C MET A 61 -1.83 -5.39 0.45
N VAL A 62 -1.16 -6.02 1.42
CA VAL A 62 -1.04 -7.48 1.51
C VAL A 62 -2.40 -8.13 1.81
N VAL A 63 -3.11 -7.68 2.84
CA VAL A 63 -4.44 -8.21 3.22
C VAL A 63 -5.45 -8.07 2.07
N ARG A 64 -5.38 -6.97 1.32
CA ARG A 64 -6.24 -6.76 0.15
C ARG A 64 -5.92 -7.75 -0.96
N SER A 65 -4.64 -8.03 -1.21
CA SER A 65 -4.23 -9.00 -2.22
C SER A 65 -4.76 -10.38 -1.88
N LEU A 66 -4.53 -10.85 -0.65
CA LEU A 66 -5.02 -12.15 -0.17
C LEU A 66 -6.54 -12.27 -0.32
N ARG A 67 -7.30 -11.27 0.14
CA ARG A 67 -8.77 -11.28 0.03
C ARG A 67 -9.28 -11.22 -1.40
N SER A 68 -8.53 -10.62 -2.32
CA SER A 68 -8.89 -10.57 -3.74
C SER A 68 -8.62 -11.90 -4.43
N GLU A 69 -7.53 -12.59 -4.07
CA GLU A 69 -7.25 -13.96 -4.50
C GLU A 69 -8.36 -14.92 -4.02
N ASP A 70 -8.73 -14.86 -2.74
CA ASP A 70 -9.80 -15.70 -2.16
C ASP A 70 -11.16 -15.51 -2.85
N ALA A 71 -11.48 -14.27 -3.22
CA ALA A 71 -12.74 -13.93 -3.86
C ALA A 71 -12.75 -14.20 -5.38
N GLY A 72 -11.64 -14.64 -5.97
CA GLY A 72 -11.47 -14.73 -7.42
C GLY A 72 -11.60 -13.38 -8.14
N LEU A 73 -11.45 -12.27 -7.40
CA LEU A 73 -11.58 -10.91 -7.90
C LEU A 73 -10.21 -10.42 -8.37
N GLN A 74 -10.07 -10.14 -9.66
CA GLN A 74 -8.80 -9.65 -10.21
C GLN A 74 -8.37 -8.31 -9.54
N PRO A 75 -7.14 -8.23 -9.01
CA PRO A 75 -6.50 -7.00 -8.51
C PRO A 75 -6.52 -5.82 -9.48
N GLY A 76 -6.71 -4.57 -9.01
CA GLY A 76 -6.39 -3.38 -9.84
C GLY A 76 -7.41 -2.24 -9.93
N MET A 77 -8.42 -2.16 -9.06
CA MET A 77 -9.37 -1.03 -9.07
C MET A 77 -8.69 0.28 -8.64
N SER A 78 -8.47 1.20 -9.59
CA SER A 78 -7.67 2.41 -9.43
C SER A 78 -8.47 3.71 -9.22
N GLY A 79 -9.81 3.65 -9.26
CA GLY A 79 -10.67 4.77 -8.91
C GLY A 79 -12.15 4.43 -9.02
N GLU A 80 -12.91 4.82 -8.00
CA GLU A 80 -14.38 4.83 -8.03
C GLU A 80 -14.81 6.28 -8.25
N MET A 81 -15.40 6.55 -9.42
CA MET A 81 -15.99 7.85 -9.75
C MET A 81 -17.50 7.64 -9.79
N HIS A 82 -18.20 8.06 -8.74
CA HIS A 82 -19.65 8.11 -8.76
C HIS A 82 -20.09 9.36 -9.52
N VAL A 83 -20.70 9.17 -10.68
CA VAL A 83 -21.55 10.18 -11.31
C VAL A 83 -22.95 9.55 -11.39
N ALA A 84 -23.99 10.33 -11.12
CA ALA A 84 -25.36 9.85 -11.03
C ALA A 84 -26.09 10.10 -12.37
N GLY A 85 -26.64 9.03 -12.96
CA GLY A 85 -27.50 9.07 -14.15
C GLY A 85 -26.98 8.34 -15.40
N GLY A 86 -27.50 7.14 -15.66
CA GLY A 86 -27.38 6.39 -16.94
C GLY A 86 -26.02 5.75 -17.22
N PHE A 87 -25.60 4.75 -16.43
CA PHE A 87 -24.20 4.32 -16.39
C PHE A 87 -23.88 3.04 -17.19
N THR A 88 -23.14 3.22 -18.28
CA THR A 88 -22.23 2.20 -18.82
C THR A 88 -21.11 1.97 -17.80
N HIS A 89 -20.97 0.74 -17.28
CA HIS A 89 -19.87 0.35 -16.40
C HIS A 89 -18.57 0.22 -17.20
N GLN A 90 -17.84 1.32 -17.40
CA GLN A 90 -16.52 1.23 -18.04
C GLN A 90 -15.46 0.86 -16.99
N ARG A 91 -15.18 -0.45 -16.89
CA ARG A 91 -14.09 -1.01 -16.11
C ARG A 91 -12.77 -0.77 -16.85
N ASN A 92 -12.02 0.27 -16.47
CA ASN A 92 -10.68 0.50 -17.01
C ASN A 92 -9.67 -0.37 -16.26
N PHE A 93 -9.24 -1.46 -16.89
CA PHE A 93 -8.19 -2.34 -16.39
C PHE A 93 -6.82 -1.77 -16.82
N SER A 94 -5.93 -1.49 -15.86
CA SER A 94 -4.51 -1.28 -16.21
C SER A 94 -3.86 -2.64 -16.46
N SER A 95 -3.13 -2.77 -17.57
CA SER A 95 -2.53 -4.01 -18.11
C SER A 95 -1.62 -4.83 -17.17
N SER A 96 -1.35 -4.40 -15.93
CA SER A 96 -0.63 -5.19 -14.91
C SER A 96 -1.54 -5.87 -13.88
N ALA A 97 -2.87 -5.78 -14.05
CA ALA A 97 -3.88 -6.35 -13.15
C ALA A 97 -3.92 -7.89 -13.13
N SER A 98 -3.25 -8.56 -14.05
CA SER A 98 -3.31 -10.02 -14.21
C SER A 98 -2.25 -10.79 -13.42
N ASP A 99 -1.37 -10.13 -12.67
CA ASP A 99 -0.14 -10.74 -12.12
C ASP A 99 -0.21 -11.09 -10.61
N GLY A 100 -1.41 -11.08 -9.99
CA GLY A 100 -1.63 -11.51 -8.60
C GLY A 100 -0.93 -10.68 -7.51
N GLY A 101 -0.16 -9.67 -7.87
CA GLY A 101 0.64 -8.87 -6.95
C GLY A 101 -0.12 -7.79 -6.20
N VAL A 102 0.55 -7.21 -5.20
CA VAL A 102 -0.03 -6.12 -4.40
C VAL A 102 -0.17 -4.82 -5.20
N TRP A 103 -1.17 -4.01 -4.85
CA TRP A 103 -1.36 -2.70 -5.48
C TRP A 103 -1.73 -1.61 -4.48
N MET A 104 -1.28 -0.40 -4.79
CA MET A 104 -1.51 0.79 -3.98
C MET A 104 -2.64 1.62 -4.58
N ASN A 105 -3.71 1.83 -3.80
CA ASN A 105 -4.85 2.62 -4.25
C ASN A 105 -4.65 4.13 -3.99
N ARG A 106 -5.63 4.96 -4.36
CA ARG A 106 -5.57 6.42 -4.17
C ARG A 106 -5.50 6.83 -2.69
N GLN A 107 -6.20 6.12 -1.81
CA GLN A 107 -6.23 6.40 -0.38
C GLN A 107 -4.87 6.09 0.27
N ASP A 108 -4.28 4.94 -0.08
CA ASP A 108 -2.95 4.51 0.37
C ASP A 108 -1.90 5.56 -0.03
N LYS A 109 -1.95 5.99 -1.29
CA LYS A 109 -1.10 7.10 -1.79
C LYS A 109 -1.31 8.36 -0.97
N GLN A 110 -2.56 8.76 -0.69
CA GLN A 110 -2.85 9.95 0.12
C GLN A 110 -2.29 9.85 1.54
N MET A 111 -2.34 8.68 2.18
CA MET A 111 -1.73 8.45 3.50
C MET A 111 -0.21 8.54 3.46
N LEU A 112 0.41 8.13 2.34
CA LEU A 112 1.87 8.19 2.17
C LEU A 112 2.39 9.55 1.70
N ARG A 113 1.52 10.43 1.17
CA ARG A 113 1.91 11.76 0.65
C ARG A 113 2.75 12.60 1.61
N PRO A 114 2.48 12.66 2.93
CA PRO A 114 3.28 13.46 3.86
C PRO A 114 4.75 13.02 3.96
N PHE A 115 5.04 11.76 3.66
CA PHE A 115 6.39 11.20 3.74
C PHE A 115 7.18 11.31 2.44
N ARG A 116 6.54 11.79 1.35
CA ARG A 116 7.25 12.08 0.10
C ARG A 116 8.00 13.39 0.22
N ARG A 117 9.26 13.41 -0.21
CA ARG A 117 10.00 14.66 -0.49
C ARG A 117 9.32 15.38 -1.65
N ARG A 118 8.37 16.25 -1.35
CA ARG A 118 8.12 17.45 -2.15
C ARG A 118 8.91 18.56 -1.49
N GLY A 119 9.68 19.33 -2.27
CA GLY A 119 10.31 20.57 -1.80
C GLY A 119 9.26 21.58 -1.33
N GLY A 120 8.73 21.38 -0.12
CA GLY A 120 7.83 22.26 0.58
C GLY A 120 8.65 23.19 1.45
N ILE A 121 8.48 24.49 1.20
CA ILE A 121 9.07 25.58 1.99
C ILE A 121 8.67 25.39 3.45
N VAL A 122 9.66 25.17 4.32
CA VAL A 122 9.49 25.28 5.76
C VAL A 122 9.92 26.69 6.14
N SER A 123 8.99 27.50 6.64
CA SER A 123 9.33 28.78 7.27
C SER A 123 10.10 28.48 8.55
N VAL A 124 11.41 28.70 8.55
CA VAL A 124 12.20 28.75 9.77
C VAL A 124 12.02 30.15 10.38
N PRO A 125 11.62 30.27 11.66
CA PRO A 125 11.65 31.55 12.34
C PRO A 125 13.11 32.02 12.41
N TYR A 126 13.40 33.17 11.83
CA TYR A 126 14.68 33.84 12.00
C TYR A 126 14.66 34.52 13.37
N GLU A 127 15.34 33.94 14.35
CA GLU A 127 15.70 34.67 15.56
C GLU A 127 16.81 35.65 15.20
N MET A 128 16.45 36.94 15.14
CA MET A 128 17.41 38.05 15.10
C MET A 128 18.23 37.99 16.39
N GLY A 129 19.53 37.76 16.26
CA GLY A 129 20.52 38.09 17.29
C GLY A 129 20.87 39.56 17.27
#